data_AF-A0A2V5WXF4-F1
#
_entry.id   AF-A0A2V5WXF4-F1
#
_cell.length_a   1.000
_cell.length_b   1.000
_cell.length_c   1.000
_cell.angle_alpha   90.00
_cell.angle_beta   90.00
_cell.angle_gamma   90.00
#
_symmetry.space_group_name_H-M   'P 1'
#
loop_
_entity.id
_entity.type
_entity.pdbx_description
1 polymer ?
#
loop_
_entity_poly.entity_id
_entity_poly.type
_entity_poly.pdbx_seq_one_letter_code
_entity_poly.pdbx_strand_id
1 'polypeptide(L)'
;MQIFLTALATVLGGALTLALGQILVRGALEPALDLKRLIGTIASDLDFYANRFSPGTPDEQAWRDRFRKHSCSLREKLNVIVWYRFFERMFRLPPERDVLAAAAQLMGHSNRAAPPIMAAELGGRETEIKRLLRIKT
;
A
#
# COMPACT_ATOMS: atom_id res chain seq x y z
N MET A 1 26.74 5.23 -46.01
CA MET A 1 25.87 6.00 -45.08
C MET A 1 24.72 5.17 -44.51
N GLN A 2 24.02 4.35 -45.31
CA GLN A 2 22.89 3.53 -44.85
C GLN A 2 23.25 2.54 -43.73
N ILE A 3 24.39 1.83 -43.83
CA ILE A 3 24.83 0.86 -42.81
C ILE A 3 25.00 1.53 -41.44
N PHE A 4 25.55 2.75 -41.41
CA PHE A 4 25.74 3.52 -40.19
C PHE A 4 24.41 3.95 -39.56
N LEU A 5 23.46 4.41 -40.37
CA LEU A 5 22.12 4.78 -39.92
C LEU A 5 21.37 3.59 -39.32
N THR A 6 21.43 2.42 -39.97
CA THR A 6 20.81 1.20 -39.46
C THR A 6 21.47 0.75 -38.15
N ALA A 7 22.81 0.74 -38.09
CA ALA A 7 23.53 0.37 -36.87
C ALA A 7 23.18 1.32 -35.70
N LEU A 8 23.15 2.63 -35.94
CA LEU A 8 22.76 3.62 -34.94
C LEU A 8 21.31 3.42 -34.49
N ALA A 9 20.38 3.17 -35.42
CA ALA A 9 18.98 2.90 -35.10
C ALA A 9 18.81 1.65 -34.23
N THR A 10 19.56 0.58 -34.49
CA THR A 10 19.52 -0.65 -33.68
C THR A 10 20.05 -0.41 -32.27
N VAL A 11 21.17 0.31 -32.13
CA VAL A 11 21.74 0.64 -30.82
C VAL A 11 20.79 1.51 -30.01
N LEU A 12 20.24 2.56 -30.62
CA LEU A 12 19.25 3.44 -29.97
C LEU A 12 17.96 2.70 -29.64
N GLY A 13 17.47 1.85 -30.54
CA GLY A 13 16.29 1.01 -30.31
C GLY A 13 16.48 0.06 -29.13
N GLY A 14 17.66 -0.58 -29.04
CA GLY A 14 18.03 -1.41 -27.89
C GLY A 14 18.07 -0.61 -26.58
N ALA A 15 18.75 0.54 -26.57
CA ALA A 15 18.83 1.41 -25.40
C ALA A 15 17.45 1.92 -24.94
N LEU A 16 16.58 2.32 -25.87
CA LEU A 16 15.21 2.75 -25.59
C LEU A 16 14.37 1.60 -25.02
N THR A 17 14.47 0.40 -25.61
CA THR A 17 13.76 -0.78 -25.12
C THR A 17 14.18 -1.13 -23.70
N LEU A 18 15.48 -1.09 -23.40
CA LEU A 18 16.01 -1.31 -22.05
C LEU A 18 15.53 -0.24 -21.07
N ALA A 19 15.57 1.03 -21.45
CA ALA A 19 15.10 2.13 -20.61
C ALA A 19 13.61 1.98 -20.28
N LEU A 20 12.77 1.69 -21.28
CA LEU A 20 11.34 1.44 -21.08
C LEU A 20 11.10 0.24 -20.16
N GLY A 21 11.83 -0.86 -20.36
CA GLY A 21 11.77 -2.03 -19.48
C GLY A 21 12.10 -1.69 -18.03
N GLN A 22 13.16 -0.92 -17.79
CA GLN A 22 13.54 -0.49 -16.43
C GLN A 22 12.49 0.43 -15.81
N ILE A 23 11.89 1.34 -16.58
CA ILE A 23 10.81 2.21 -16.09
C ILE A 23 9.60 1.37 -15.68
N LEU A 24 9.22 0.35 -16.46
CA LEU A 24 8.11 -0.53 -16.12
C LEU A 24 8.39 -1.34 -14.85
N VAL A 25 9.61 -1.88 -14.71
CA VAL A 25 9.98 -2.68 -13.53
C VAL A 25 10.06 -1.83 -12.28
N ARG A 26 10.89 -0.78 -12.29
CA ARG A 26 11.17 0.03 -11.09
C ARG A 26 10.10 1.07 -10.79
N GLY A 27 9.42 1.57 -11.82
CA GLY A 27 8.38 2.59 -11.67
C GLY A 27 7.01 2.03 -11.34
N ALA A 28 6.76 0.74 -11.59
CA ALA A 28 5.43 0.16 -11.39
C ALA A 28 5.42 -1.24 -10.78
N LEU A 29 6.11 -2.22 -11.36
CA LEU A 29 6.06 -3.61 -10.88
C LEU A 29 6.55 -3.72 -9.42
N GLU A 30 7.75 -3.24 -9.14
CA GLU A 30 8.36 -3.28 -7.81
C GLU A 30 7.52 -2.49 -6.79
N PRO A 31 7.16 -1.21 -7.03
CA PRO A 31 6.28 -0.45 -6.14
C PRO A 31 4.91 -1.12 -5.89
N ALA A 32 4.30 -1.72 -6.91
CA ALA A 32 3.01 -2.41 -6.78
C ALA A 32 3.11 -3.67 -5.91
N LEU A 33 4.16 -4.47 -6.08
CA LEU A 33 4.42 -5.63 -5.22
C LEU A 33 4.67 -5.21 -3.77
N ASP A 34 5.41 -4.13 -3.58
CA ASP A 34 5.68 -3.56 -2.28
C ASP A 34 4.44 -3.05 -1.56
N LEU A 35 3.53 -2.40 -2.30
CA LEU A 35 2.23 -2.00 -1.74
C LEU A 35 1.42 -3.23 -1.32
N LYS A 36 1.40 -4.30 -2.12
CA LYS A 36 0.73 -5.56 -1.75
C LYS A 36 1.32 -6.21 -0.50
N ARG A 37 2.65 -6.24 -0.40
CA ARG A 37 3.35 -6.76 0.79
C ARG A 37 2.93 -5.98 2.03
N LEU A 38 2.90 -4.64 1.95
CA LEU A 38 2.43 -3.79 3.03
C LEU A 38 0.97 -4.08 3.39
N ILE A 39 0.08 -4.23 2.41
CA ILE A 39 -1.33 -4.61 2.66
C ILE A 39 -1.41 -5.95 3.41
N GLY A 40 -0.59 -6.93 3.04
CA GLY A 40 -0.50 -8.21 3.75
C GLY A 40 -0.01 -8.06 5.19
N THR A 41 1.01 -7.21 5.43
CA THR A 41 1.47 -6.89 6.78
C THR A 41 0.38 -6.20 7.60
N ILE A 42 -0.37 -5.28 7.00
CA ILE A 42 -1.50 -4.62 7.67
C ILE A 42 -2.58 -5.63 8.05
N ALA A 43 -2.93 -6.55 7.14
CA ALA A 43 -3.88 -7.61 7.45
C ALA A 43 -3.45 -8.43 8.67
N SER A 44 -2.20 -8.89 8.66
CA SER A 44 -1.62 -9.66 9.76
C SER A 44 -1.59 -8.87 11.08
N ASP A 45 -1.22 -7.60 11.05
CA ASP A 45 -1.15 -6.77 12.26
C ASP A 45 -2.57 -6.45 12.78
N LEU A 46 -3.56 -6.25 11.90
CA LEU A 46 -4.96 -6.10 12.30
C LEU A 46 -5.46 -7.34 13.02
N ASP A 47 -5.20 -8.55 12.47
CA ASP A 47 -5.59 -9.81 13.11
C ASP A 47 -4.87 -10.04 14.44
N PHE A 48 -3.57 -9.72 14.49
CA PHE A 48 -2.77 -9.88 15.70
C PHE A 48 -3.25 -8.99 16.85
N TYR A 49 -3.60 -7.73 16.55
CA TYR A 49 -4.04 -6.76 17.56
C TYR A 49 -5.55 -6.75 17.80
N ALA A 50 -6.37 -7.48 17.02
CA ALA A 50 -7.84 -7.53 17.15
C ALA A 50 -8.34 -7.72 18.59
N ASN A 51 -7.69 -8.59 19.37
CA ASN A 51 -8.07 -8.86 20.76
C ASN A 51 -7.33 -7.99 21.80
N ARG A 52 -6.47 -7.07 21.35
CA ARG A 52 -5.56 -6.27 22.19
C ARG A 52 -5.83 -4.76 22.12
N PHE A 53 -6.87 -4.33 21.41
CA PHE A 53 -7.28 -2.91 21.33
C PHE A 53 -7.91 -2.36 22.62
N SER A 54 -7.50 -2.88 23.79
CA SER A 54 -7.97 -2.40 25.08
C SER A 54 -7.16 -1.17 25.50
N PRO A 55 -7.81 -0.03 25.76
CA PRO A 55 -7.13 1.17 26.25
C PRO A 55 -6.51 0.93 27.63
N GLY A 56 -5.37 1.57 27.90
CA GLY A 56 -4.61 1.43 29.15
C GLY A 56 -3.76 0.16 29.24
N THR A 57 -3.69 -0.64 28.18
CA THR A 57 -2.77 -1.79 28.13
C THR A 57 -1.35 -1.34 27.78
N PRO A 58 -0.31 -2.06 28.26
CA PRO A 58 1.09 -1.77 27.86
C PRO A 58 1.29 -1.82 26.34
N ASP A 59 0.51 -2.64 25.65
CA ASP A 59 0.54 -2.80 24.19
C ASP A 59 -0.07 -1.60 23.44
N GLU A 60 -0.71 -0.66 24.14
CA GLU A 60 -1.45 0.45 23.52
C GLU A 60 -0.60 1.34 22.64
N GLN A 61 0.55 1.79 23.16
CA GLN A 61 1.48 2.61 22.38
C GLN A 61 2.03 1.83 21.19
N ALA A 62 2.33 0.54 21.38
CA ALA A 62 2.91 -0.30 20.35
C ALA A 62 1.98 -0.44 19.13
N TRP A 63 0.70 -0.75 19.33
CA TRP A 63 -0.23 -0.89 18.20
C TRP A 63 -0.57 0.47 17.57
N ARG A 64 -0.67 1.54 18.36
CA ARG A 64 -0.90 2.90 17.84
C ARG A 64 0.23 3.34 16.92
N ASP A 65 1.48 3.19 17.34
CA ASP A 65 2.63 3.56 16.52
C ASP A 65 2.76 2.66 15.29
N ARG A 66 2.43 1.37 15.42
CA ARG A 66 2.37 0.44 14.28
C ARG A 66 1.39 0.91 13.21
N PHE A 67 0.17 1.26 13.60
CA PHE A 67 -0.88 1.67 12.65
C PHE A 67 -0.68 3.08 12.10
N ARG A 68 -0.09 3.97 12.89
CA ARG A 68 0.39 5.27 12.39
C ARG A 68 1.43 5.05 11.28
N LYS A 69 2.40 4.16 11.51
CA LYS A 69 3.42 3.81 10.51
C LYS A 69 2.78 3.20 9.25
N HIS A 70 1.83 2.27 9.40
CA HIS A 70 1.12 1.69 8.26
C HIS A 70 0.36 2.72 7.42
N SER A 71 -0.32 3.67 8.08
CA SER A 71 -0.98 4.78 7.38
C SER A 71 0.00 5.60 6.55
N CYS A 72 1.13 6.01 7.15
CA CYS A 72 2.16 6.77 6.45
C CYS A 72 2.74 5.97 5.27
N SER A 73 3.08 4.70 5.50
CA SER A 73 3.68 3.83 4.48
C SER A 73 2.71 3.51 3.33
N LEU A 74 1.39 3.42 3.58
CA LEU A 74 0.40 3.27 2.49
C LEU A 74 0.45 4.47 1.56
N ARG A 75 0.44 5.68 2.12
CA ARG A 75 0.48 6.94 1.34
C ARG A 75 1.80 7.09 0.58
N GLU A 76 2.90 6.75 1.25
CA GLU A 76 4.24 6.75 0.65
C GLU A 76 4.31 5.80 -0.55
N LYS A 77 3.98 4.51 -0.35
CA LYS A 77 4.08 3.50 -1.42
C LYS A 77 3.09 3.74 -2.55
N LEU A 78 1.92 4.31 -2.26
CA LEU A 78 0.95 4.71 -3.28
C LEU A 78 1.52 5.77 -4.22
N ASN A 79 2.18 6.79 -3.67
CA ASN A 79 2.73 7.92 -4.45
C ASN A 79 3.93 7.54 -5.33
N VAL A 80 4.60 6.41 -5.04
CA VAL A 80 5.76 5.94 -5.83
C VAL A 80 5.34 5.24 -7.12
N ILE A 81 4.12 4.68 -7.18
CA ILE A 81 3.66 3.90 -8.34
C ILE A 81 3.27 4.85 -9.48
N VAL A 82 4.04 4.81 -10.57
CA VAL A 82 3.73 5.57 -11.79
C VAL A 82 2.52 4.94 -12.49
N TRP A 83 1.61 5.78 -13.01
CA TRP A 83 0.39 5.35 -13.71
C TRP A 83 -0.47 4.36 -12.92
N TYR A 84 -0.66 4.60 -11.61
CA TYR A 84 -1.40 3.72 -10.71
C TYR A 84 -2.69 3.14 -11.30
N ARG A 85 -3.53 3.97 -11.94
CA ARG A 85 -4.80 3.53 -12.55
C ARG A 85 -4.65 2.41 -13.58
N PHE A 86 -3.54 2.40 -14.34
CA PHE A 86 -3.26 1.33 -15.30
C PHE A 86 -2.87 0.04 -14.58
N PHE A 87 -1.97 0.16 -13.61
CA PHE A 87 -1.44 -0.95 -12.84
C PHE A 87 -2.41 -1.52 -11.80
N GLU A 88 -3.39 -0.73 -11.36
CA GLU A 88 -4.47 -1.15 -10.47
C GLU A 88 -5.19 -2.38 -11.04
N ARG A 89 -5.59 -2.29 -12.31
CA ARG A 89 -6.30 -3.38 -12.99
C ARG A 89 -5.37 -4.55 -13.29
N MET A 90 -4.15 -4.26 -13.74
CA MET A 90 -3.19 -5.31 -14.12
C MET A 90 -2.75 -6.15 -12.91
N PHE A 91 -2.45 -5.51 -11.79
CA PHE A 91 -2.00 -6.19 -10.57
C PHE A 91 -3.12 -6.45 -9.56
N ARG A 92 -4.38 -6.12 -9.86
CA ARG A 92 -5.50 -6.23 -8.91
C ARG A 92 -5.22 -5.49 -7.60
N LEU A 93 -4.68 -4.28 -7.69
CA LEU A 93 -4.52 -3.42 -6.50
C LEU A 93 -5.89 -2.87 -6.09
N PRO A 94 -6.04 -2.40 -4.84
CA PRO A 94 -7.19 -1.60 -4.45
C PRO A 94 -7.21 -0.27 -5.22
N PRO A 95 -8.37 0.36 -5.42
CA PRO A 95 -8.43 1.71 -5.96
C PRO A 95 -7.65 2.72 -5.10
N GLU A 96 -7.05 3.72 -5.74
CA GLU A 96 -6.24 4.75 -5.06
C GLU A 96 -6.99 5.40 -3.90
N ARG A 97 -8.26 5.77 -4.13
CA ARG A 97 -9.15 6.35 -3.12
C ARG A 97 -9.38 5.42 -1.93
N ASP A 98 -9.41 4.10 -2.15
CA ASP A 98 -9.67 3.11 -1.10
C ASP A 98 -8.40 2.91 -0.26
N VAL A 99 -7.22 2.94 -0.89
CA VAL A 99 -5.93 2.94 -0.19
C VAL A 99 -5.79 4.19 0.69
N LEU A 100 -6.13 5.37 0.17
CA LEU A 100 -6.11 6.63 0.94
C LEU A 100 -7.13 6.61 2.08
N ALA A 101 -8.33 6.08 1.85
CA ALA A 101 -9.35 5.93 2.89
C ALA A 101 -8.88 4.96 3.99
N ALA A 102 -8.28 3.82 3.62
CA ALA A 102 -7.71 2.87 4.57
C ALA A 102 -6.58 3.50 5.39
N ALA A 103 -5.69 4.26 4.76
CA ALA A 103 -4.64 5.01 5.46
C ALA A 103 -5.25 6.02 6.46
N ALA A 104 -6.28 6.77 6.05
CA ALA A 104 -6.97 7.70 6.95
C ALA A 104 -7.64 6.98 8.14
N GLN A 105 -8.24 5.81 7.92
CA GLN A 105 -8.81 4.99 9.00
C GLN A 105 -7.75 4.45 9.95
N LEU A 106 -6.62 3.95 9.45
CA LEU A 106 -5.47 3.52 10.26
C LEU A 106 -4.90 4.68 11.09
N MET A 107 -4.77 5.86 10.49
CA MET A 107 -4.33 7.07 11.20
C MET A 107 -5.32 7.45 12.30
N GLY A 108 -6.61 7.47 11.97
CA GLY A 108 -7.68 7.75 12.93
C GLY A 108 -7.71 6.73 14.07
N HIS A 109 -7.39 5.47 13.79
CA HIS A 109 -7.27 4.43 14.79
C HIS A 109 -6.08 4.69 15.73
N SER A 110 -4.93 5.10 15.19
CA SER A 110 -3.73 5.42 15.99
C SER A 110 -3.84 6.69 16.84
N ASN A 111 -4.64 7.67 16.42
CA ASN A 111 -4.72 8.99 17.04
C ASN A 111 -5.80 9.14 18.10
N ARG A 112 -6.69 8.15 18.27
CA ARG A 112 -7.79 8.27 19.22
C ARG A 112 -7.27 8.15 20.64
N ALA A 113 -7.39 9.23 21.41
CA ALA A 113 -7.41 9.17 22.88
C ALA A 113 -8.55 8.23 23.33
N ALA A 114 -8.44 7.70 24.54
CA ALA A 114 -9.18 6.54 25.04
C ALA A 114 -10.50 6.85 25.78
N PRO A 115 -11.64 7.23 25.13
CA PRO A 115 -12.89 6.77 25.70
C PRO A 115 -13.01 5.26 25.40
N PRO A 116 -13.63 4.47 26.29
CA PRO A 116 -13.88 3.07 26.04
C PRO A 116 -14.87 2.97 24.88
N ILE A 117 -14.35 2.66 23.69
CA ILE A 117 -15.19 2.30 22.57
C ILE A 117 -15.68 0.88 22.83
N MET A 118 -16.97 0.62 22.66
CA MET A 118 -17.49 -0.75 22.68
C MET A 118 -16.76 -1.57 21.60
N ALA A 119 -16.31 -2.78 21.95
CA ALA A 119 -15.59 -3.69 21.04
C ALA A 119 -16.26 -3.86 19.65
N ALA A 120 -17.58 -3.66 19.58
CA ALA A 120 -18.36 -3.66 18.35
C ALA A 120 -17.92 -2.59 17.31
N GLU A 121 -17.60 -1.35 17.72
CA GLU A 121 -17.17 -0.32 16.75
C GLU A 121 -15.72 -0.53 16.29
N LEU A 122 -14.88 -1.17 17.12
CA LEU A 122 -13.51 -1.54 16.76
C LEU A 122 -13.52 -2.59 15.64
N GLY A 123 -14.27 -3.68 15.83
CA GLY A 123 -14.41 -4.73 14.82
C GLY A 123 -15.01 -4.20 13.49
N GLY A 124 -15.94 -3.23 13.56
CA GLY A 124 -16.52 -2.59 12.38
C GLY A 124 -15.47 -1.85 11.52
N ARG A 125 -14.49 -1.20 12.15
CA ARG A 125 -13.41 -0.51 11.42
C ARG A 125 -12.38 -1.44 10.82
N GLU A 126 -11.96 -2.46 11.56
CA GLU A 126 -11.03 -3.46 11.03
C GLU A 126 -11.61 -4.11 9.77
N THR A 127 -12.90 -4.44 9.82
CA THR A 127 -13.64 -4.97 8.68
C THR A 127 -13.66 -3.99 7.51
N GLU A 128 -13.87 -2.70 7.77
CA GLU A 128 -13.85 -1.67 6.73
C GLU A 128 -12.45 -1.46 6.12
N ILE A 129 -11.39 -1.43 6.93
CA ILE A 129 -9.99 -1.37 6.43
C ILE A 129 -9.69 -2.59 5.55
N LYS A 130 -10.07 -3.79 6.00
CA LYS A 130 -9.92 -5.02 5.22
C LYS A 130 -10.68 -4.97 3.90
N ARG A 131 -11.91 -4.44 3.91
CA ARG A 131 -12.73 -4.23 2.71
C ARG A 131 -12.07 -3.27 1.73
N LEU A 132 -11.66 -2.10 2.20
CA LEU A 132 -11.00 -1.06 1.39
C LEU A 132 -9.71 -1.58 0.75
N LEU A 133 -8.92 -2.36 1.49
CA LEU A 133 -7.68 -2.94 1.00
C LEU A 133 -7.86 -4.26 0.24
N ARG A 134 -9.11 -4.71 0.01
CA ARG A 134 -9.44 -5.98 -0.66
C ARG A 134 -8.74 -7.20 -0.03
N ILE A 135 -8.57 -7.17 1.29
CA ILE A 135 -8.02 -8.29 2.05
C ILE A 135 -9.10 -9.38 2.11
N LYS A 136 -8.80 -10.57 1.58
CA LYS A 136 -9.68 -11.73 1.75
C LYS A 136 -9.61 -12.17 3.21
N THR A 137 -10.75 -12.11 3.88
CA THR A 137 -10.96 -12.57 5.25
C THR A 137 -11.28 -14.06 5.25
#